data_AF-A0A0S7YIT4-F1
#
_entry.id   AF-A0A0S7YIT4-F1
#
_cell.length_a   1.000
_cell.length_b   1.000
_cell.length_c   1.000
_cell.angle_alpha   90.00
_cell.angle_beta   90.00
_cell.angle_gamma   90.00
#
_symmetry.space_group_name_H-M   'P 1'
#
loop_
_entity.id
_entity.type
_entity.pdbx_description
1 polymer ?
#
loop_
_entity_poly.entity_id
_entity_poly.type
_entity_poly.pdbx_seq_one_letter_code
_entity_poly.pdbx_strand_id
1 'polypeptide(L)'
;MVKGKKDDKRLITPIEAYLNLPAFLGIVSSSIEVFRKETIGYLLGFKGENKFIVEYAIPYQAVETGLTHATVDMDRVARINEILGKVSEGIEFIGDFHSHTQYGDAPATVTPSSSDLMSSVPGDLNIICAVNLKKRSVKWHEDNRGVLIGTIGSYRIIIGGFYVAKAGIGARYQRVSIKCPSVTGLREKKK
;
A
#
# COMPACT_ATOMS: atom_id res chain seq x y z
N MET A 1 15.97 -17.50 40.23
CA MET A 1 15.60 -18.06 38.91
C MET A 1 14.24 -17.51 38.50
N VAL A 2 14.24 -16.49 37.63
CA VAL A 2 12.99 -15.88 37.11
C VAL A 2 12.53 -16.72 35.93
N LYS A 3 11.38 -17.40 36.06
CA LYS A 3 10.76 -18.17 34.98
C LYS A 3 10.39 -17.22 33.84
N GLY A 4 10.93 -17.47 32.65
CA GLY A 4 10.68 -16.70 31.44
C GLY A 4 9.20 -16.71 31.05
N LYS A 5 8.68 -15.52 30.73
CA LYS A 5 7.44 -15.38 29.97
C LYS A 5 7.67 -16.03 28.60
N LYS A 6 6.98 -17.14 28.33
CA LYS A 6 6.83 -17.66 26.97
C LYS A 6 6.03 -16.61 26.21
N ASP A 7 6.68 -15.93 25.28
CA ASP A 7 6.01 -15.08 24.30
C ASP A 7 4.97 -15.92 23.57
N ASP A 8 3.71 -15.52 23.76
CA ASP A 8 2.52 -16.07 23.09
C ASP A 8 2.67 -15.84 21.58
N LYS A 9 3.23 -16.84 20.87
CA LYS A 9 3.25 -16.88 19.40
C LYS A 9 1.82 -17.12 18.91
N ARG A 10 0.96 -16.12 19.03
CA ARG A 10 -0.27 -16.08 18.24
C ARG A 10 0.13 -16.09 16.78
N LEU A 11 -0.32 -17.11 16.05
CA LEU A 11 -0.22 -17.15 14.60
C LEU A 11 -0.92 -15.89 14.08
N ILE A 12 -0.14 -14.92 13.63
CA ILE A 12 -0.69 -13.70 13.02
C ILE A 12 -1.28 -14.15 11.69
N THR A 13 -2.60 -14.10 11.55
CA THR A 13 -3.28 -14.48 10.31
C THR A 13 -2.76 -13.61 9.17
N PRO A 14 -2.26 -14.19 8.06
CA PRO A 14 -1.76 -13.41 6.95
C PRO A 14 -2.85 -12.51 6.35
N ILE A 15 -2.52 -11.27 6.06
CA ILE A 15 -3.40 -10.32 5.38
C ILE A 15 -3.01 -10.25 3.91
N GLU A 16 -4.00 -10.30 3.02
CA GLU A 16 -3.81 -10.19 1.58
C GLU A 16 -4.57 -8.98 1.01
N ALA A 17 -4.00 -8.31 0.02
CA ALA A 17 -4.68 -7.28 -0.74
C ALA A 17 -4.59 -7.59 -2.24
N TYR A 18 -5.75 -7.65 -2.89
CA TYR A 18 -5.90 -7.94 -4.31
C TYR A 18 -6.14 -6.63 -5.06
N LEU A 19 -5.17 -6.22 -5.86
CA LEU A 19 -5.28 -5.05 -6.71
C LEU A 19 -5.93 -5.44 -8.04
N ASN A 20 -7.09 -4.84 -8.33
CA ASN A 20 -7.63 -4.87 -9.67
C ASN A 20 -6.81 -3.99 -10.60
N LEU A 21 -6.98 -4.20 -11.92
CA LEU A 21 -6.18 -3.48 -12.91
C LEU A 21 -6.30 -1.95 -12.77
N PRO A 22 -7.49 -1.35 -12.53
CA PRO A 22 -7.60 0.10 -12.35
C PRO A 22 -6.78 0.61 -11.16
N ALA A 23 -6.87 -0.06 -10.00
CA ALA A 23 -6.07 0.28 -8.83
C ALA A 23 -4.56 0.17 -9.08
N PHE A 24 -4.12 -0.92 -9.73
CA PHE A 24 -2.71 -1.09 -10.09
C PHE A 24 -2.23 0.04 -11.02
N LEU A 25 -3.01 0.35 -12.06
CA LEU A 25 -2.67 1.42 -12.99
C LEU A 25 -2.62 2.76 -12.28
N GLY A 26 -3.61 3.08 -11.44
CA GLY A 26 -3.65 4.33 -10.66
C GLY A 26 -2.41 4.52 -9.81
N ILE A 27 -2.03 3.51 -9.01
CA ILE A 27 -0.82 3.55 -8.16
C ILE A 27 0.43 3.76 -9.01
N VAL A 28 0.61 2.96 -10.07
CA VAL A 28 1.85 2.96 -10.86
C VAL A 28 1.98 4.23 -11.69
N SER A 29 0.91 4.66 -12.38
CA SER A 29 0.97 5.83 -13.25
C SER A 29 1.19 7.09 -12.44
N SER A 30 0.44 7.29 -11.34
CA SER A 30 0.56 8.50 -10.53
C SER A 30 1.93 8.58 -9.85
N SER A 31 2.49 7.44 -9.41
CA SER A 31 3.81 7.39 -8.77
C SER A 31 4.96 7.68 -9.74
N ILE A 32 4.83 7.28 -11.01
CA ILE A 32 5.86 7.51 -12.04
C ILE A 32 5.80 8.95 -12.56
N GLU A 33 4.60 9.48 -12.76
CA GLU A 33 4.39 10.81 -13.35
C GLU A 33 5.14 11.91 -12.58
N VAL A 34 5.17 11.81 -11.25
CA VAL A 34 5.83 12.78 -10.38
C VAL A 34 7.18 12.29 -9.84
N PHE A 35 7.78 11.26 -10.46
CA PHE A 35 9.03 10.65 -9.98
C PHE A 35 10.09 11.68 -9.59
N ARG A 36 10.76 11.44 -8.45
CA ARG A 36 11.54 12.38 -7.61
C ARG A 36 10.70 13.17 -6.59
N LYS A 37 9.39 13.01 -6.59
CA LYS A 37 8.47 13.42 -5.51
C LYS A 37 7.62 12.23 -5.12
N GLU A 38 7.14 12.23 -3.88
CA GLU A 38 6.17 11.27 -3.41
C GLU A 38 4.77 11.65 -3.91
N THR A 39 3.97 10.63 -4.20
CA THR A 39 2.54 10.74 -4.50
C THR A 39 1.79 10.15 -3.34
N ILE A 40 0.62 10.69 -3.02
CA ILE A 40 -0.29 10.12 -2.03
C ILE A 40 -1.67 10.01 -2.67
N GLY A 41 -2.45 9.01 -2.28
CA GLY A 41 -3.83 8.85 -2.69
C GLY A 41 -4.58 7.87 -1.80
N TYR A 42 -5.86 7.68 -2.10
CA TYR A 42 -6.75 6.83 -1.33
C TYR A 42 -7.13 5.57 -2.11
N LEU A 43 -7.48 4.53 -1.36
CA LEU A 43 -7.85 3.21 -1.85
C LEU A 43 -9.34 2.97 -1.61
N LEU A 44 -10.03 2.53 -2.65
CA LEU A 44 -11.45 2.20 -2.60
C LEU A 44 -11.66 0.74 -2.95
N GLY A 45 -12.58 0.09 -2.25
CA GLY A 45 -12.96 -1.29 -2.56
C GLY A 45 -13.69 -1.95 -1.41
N PHE A 46 -13.34 -3.21 -1.13
CA PHE A 46 -14.03 -4.05 -0.16
C PHE A 46 -13.07 -4.55 0.91
N LYS A 47 -13.51 -4.51 2.17
CA LYS A 47 -12.78 -5.01 3.33
C LYS A 47 -13.43 -6.27 3.91
N GLY A 48 -12.68 -7.35 3.97
CA GLY A 48 -13.01 -8.57 4.73
C GLY A 48 -12.10 -8.74 5.94
N GLU A 49 -12.27 -9.82 6.70
CA GLU A 49 -11.54 -10.03 7.97
C GLU A 49 -10.00 -10.00 7.84
N ASN A 50 -9.45 -10.58 6.77
CA ASN A 50 -8.00 -10.62 6.51
C ASN A 50 -7.67 -10.39 5.02
N LYS A 51 -8.61 -9.78 4.29
CA LYS A 51 -8.51 -9.59 2.85
C LYS A 51 -9.04 -8.23 2.45
N PHE A 52 -8.34 -7.61 1.51
CA PHE A 52 -8.78 -6.39 0.85
C PHE A 52 -8.89 -6.65 -0.64
N ILE A 53 -9.97 -6.17 -1.25
CA ILE A 53 -10.10 -6.07 -2.70
C ILE A 53 -10.04 -4.58 -3.03
N VAL A 54 -9.00 -4.17 -3.74
CA VAL A 54 -8.77 -2.78 -4.11
C VAL A 54 -9.25 -2.58 -5.54
N GLU A 55 -10.39 -1.93 -5.69
CA GLU A 55 -11.02 -1.63 -6.97
C GLU A 55 -10.35 -0.42 -7.63
N TYR A 56 -10.17 0.66 -6.86
CA TYR A 56 -9.60 1.91 -7.33
C TYR A 56 -8.51 2.41 -6.39
N ALA A 57 -7.53 3.08 -7.00
CA ALA A 57 -6.54 3.88 -6.30
C ALA A 57 -6.54 5.26 -6.96
N ILE A 58 -6.87 6.29 -6.19
CA ILE A 58 -7.07 7.64 -6.71
C ILE A 58 -6.05 8.58 -6.08
N PRO A 59 -5.12 9.17 -6.85
CA PRO A 59 -4.15 10.10 -6.32
C PRO A 59 -4.82 11.38 -5.83
N TYR A 60 -4.29 11.96 -4.76
CA TYR A 60 -4.68 13.29 -4.33
C TYR A 60 -4.21 14.34 -5.36
N GLN A 61 -5.14 15.17 -5.82
CA GLN A 61 -4.85 16.19 -6.84
C GLN A 61 -4.25 17.49 -6.27
N ALA A 62 -4.20 17.65 -4.94
CA ALA A 62 -3.69 18.85 -4.29
C ALA A 62 -2.18 18.73 -3.96
N VAL A 63 -1.42 19.74 -4.36
CA VAL A 63 0.03 19.86 -4.15
C VAL A 63 0.31 20.17 -2.67
N GLU A 64 0.69 19.18 -1.88
CA GLU A 64 1.29 19.43 -0.56
C GLU A 64 2.80 19.60 -0.72
N THR A 65 3.21 20.77 -1.21
CA THR A 65 4.58 21.27 -1.01
C THR A 65 4.68 21.80 0.41
N GLY A 66 4.73 20.91 1.40
CA GLY A 66 4.88 21.27 2.80
C GLY A 66 5.32 20.05 3.59
N LEU A 67 6.43 20.19 4.32
CA LEU A 67 6.95 19.25 5.32
C LEU A 67 6.01 19.09 6.54
N THR A 68 4.71 19.12 6.31
CA THR A 68 3.67 19.06 7.33
C THR A 68 2.84 17.84 7.04
N HIS A 69 3.21 16.74 7.73
CA HIS A 69 2.36 15.63 8.12
C HIS A 69 1.14 15.44 7.24
N ALA A 70 1.19 14.42 6.38
CA ALA A 70 0.02 13.79 5.79
C ALA A 70 -0.85 13.20 6.92
N THR A 71 -1.43 14.05 7.76
CA THR A 71 -2.63 13.72 8.50
C THR A 71 -3.70 13.59 7.46
N VAL A 72 -4.21 12.37 7.31
CA VAL A 72 -5.44 12.08 6.60
C VAL A 72 -6.42 13.23 6.88
N ASP A 73 -6.69 14.04 5.86
CA ASP A 73 -7.69 15.10 5.93
C ASP A 73 -9.03 14.39 6.14
N MET A 74 -9.47 14.30 7.39
CA MET A 74 -10.68 13.56 7.76
C MET A 74 -11.91 14.13 7.04
N ASP A 75 -11.89 15.42 6.68
CA ASP A 75 -12.95 16.03 5.88
C ASP A 75 -12.89 15.52 4.43
N ARG A 76 -11.70 15.23 3.90
CA ARG A 76 -11.55 14.58 2.59
C ARG A 76 -12.08 13.16 2.60
N VAL A 77 -11.75 12.37 3.62
CA VAL A 77 -12.30 11.01 3.77
C VAL A 77 -13.82 11.05 3.91
N ALA A 78 -14.36 11.99 4.70
CA ALA A 78 -15.79 12.19 4.83
C ALA A 78 -16.46 12.53 3.49
N ARG A 79 -15.88 13.46 2.71
CA ARG A 79 -16.38 13.80 1.36
C ARG A 79 -16.36 12.60 0.41
N ILE A 80 -15.29 11.81 0.43
CA ILE A 80 -15.18 10.61 -0.40
C ILE A 80 -16.25 9.59 0.00
N ASN A 81 -16.41 9.31 1.30
CA ASN A 81 -17.42 8.39 1.78
C ASN A 81 -18.84 8.88 1.48
N GLU A 82 -19.10 10.19 1.53
CA GLU A 82 -20.39 10.77 1.12
C GLU A 82 -20.66 10.52 -0.37
N ILE A 83 -19.67 10.75 -1.23
CA ILE A 83 -19.79 10.48 -2.68
C ILE A 83 -20.07 9.00 -2.90
N LEU A 84 -19.28 8.11 -2.27
CA LEU A 84 -19.42 6.66 -2.41
C LEU A 84 -20.79 6.17 -1.95
N GLY A 85 -21.29 6.67 -0.82
CA GLY A 85 -22.64 6.35 -0.34
C GLY A 85 -23.76 6.77 -1.30
N LYS A 86 -23.49 7.66 -2.25
CA LYS A 86 -24.44 8.11 -3.28
C LYS A 86 -24.27 7.41 -4.63
N VAL A 87 -23.07 6.93 -4.96
CA VAL A 87 -22.74 6.48 -6.33
C VAL A 87 -22.34 5.01 -6.42
N SER A 88 -22.16 4.32 -5.29
CA SER A 88 -21.77 2.91 -5.27
C SER A 88 -22.42 2.16 -4.11
N GLU A 89 -22.93 0.97 -4.38
CA GLU A 89 -23.32 0.04 -3.32
C GLU A 89 -22.11 -0.85 -2.95
N GLY A 90 -21.69 -0.79 -1.69
CA GLY A 90 -20.70 -1.70 -1.12
C GLY A 90 -19.22 -1.34 -1.32
N ILE A 91 -18.88 -0.34 -2.14
CA ILE A 91 -17.51 0.20 -2.20
C ILE A 91 -17.32 1.22 -1.08
N GLU A 92 -16.25 1.05 -0.30
CA GLU A 92 -15.89 1.96 0.79
C GLU A 92 -14.43 2.42 0.66
N PHE A 93 -14.08 3.46 1.42
CA PHE A 93 -12.69 3.79 1.70
C PHE A 93 -12.06 2.68 2.53
N ILE A 94 -10.97 2.08 2.04
CA ILE A 94 -10.28 0.96 2.70
C ILE A 94 -8.84 1.28 3.12
N GLY A 95 -8.38 2.49 2.84
CA GLY A 95 -7.09 3.02 3.29
C GLY A 95 -6.40 3.90 2.24
N ASP A 96 -5.08 3.99 2.31
CA ASP A 96 -4.27 4.92 1.52
C ASP A 96 -3.12 4.23 0.79
N PHE A 97 -2.59 4.91 -0.22
CA PHE A 97 -1.30 4.58 -0.81
C PHE A 97 -0.41 5.81 -0.94
N HIS A 98 0.89 5.57 -0.93
CA HIS A 98 1.86 6.58 -1.32
C HIS A 98 3.06 5.97 -2.03
N SER A 99 3.89 6.82 -2.64
CA SER A 99 5.11 6.39 -3.28
C SER A 99 6.34 6.81 -2.48
N HIS A 100 7.35 5.95 -2.46
CA HIS A 100 8.71 6.31 -2.05
C HIS A 100 9.56 6.43 -3.31
N THR A 101 10.43 7.44 -3.38
CA THR A 101 11.28 7.64 -4.56
C THR A 101 12.76 7.52 -4.25
N GLN A 102 13.51 6.99 -5.23
CA GLN A 102 14.97 6.88 -5.14
C GLN A 102 15.60 8.26 -4.89
N TYR A 103 16.43 8.36 -3.85
CA TYR A 103 17.20 9.56 -3.52
C TYR A 103 18.69 9.35 -3.84
N GLY A 104 19.22 10.08 -4.82
CA GLY A 104 20.58 9.83 -5.33
C GLY A 104 20.75 8.38 -5.77
N ASP A 105 21.71 7.68 -5.19
CA ASP A 105 21.98 6.25 -5.41
C ASP A 105 21.24 5.31 -4.44
N ALA A 106 20.57 5.85 -3.42
CA ALA A 106 19.84 5.08 -2.42
C ALA A 106 18.48 4.64 -2.99
N PRO A 107 18.24 3.33 -3.18
CA PRO A 107 16.97 2.86 -3.71
C PRO A 107 15.83 3.05 -2.70
N ALA A 108 14.68 3.48 -3.19
CA ALA A 108 13.43 3.44 -2.43
C ALA A 108 13.04 2.01 -2.07
N THR A 109 12.39 1.84 -0.92
CA THR A 109 11.91 0.56 -0.42
C THR A 109 10.43 0.65 -0.06
N VAL A 110 9.79 -0.49 0.19
CA VAL A 110 8.38 -0.55 0.64
C VAL A 110 8.25 -0.73 2.16
N THR A 111 9.31 -0.37 2.88
CA THR A 111 9.34 -0.39 4.33
C THR A 111 8.78 0.93 4.84
N PRO A 112 7.71 0.93 5.64
CA PRO A 112 7.17 2.17 6.19
C PRO A 112 8.21 2.84 7.09
N SER A 113 8.34 4.15 6.94
CA SER A 113 9.07 5.03 7.84
C SER A 113 8.32 5.21 9.15
N SER A 114 8.98 5.80 10.17
CA SER A 114 8.30 6.14 11.42
C SER A 114 7.14 7.11 11.19
N SER A 115 7.26 8.05 10.25
CA SER A 115 6.17 8.96 9.87
C SER A 115 5.00 8.21 9.25
N ASP A 116 5.25 7.25 8.36
CA ASP A 116 4.19 6.43 7.74
C ASP A 116 3.39 5.64 8.79
N LEU A 117 4.08 5.11 9.80
CA LEU A 117 3.43 4.37 10.89
C LEU A 117 2.63 5.30 11.81
N MET A 118 3.10 6.52 12.03
CA MET A 118 2.42 7.51 12.87
C MET A 118 1.20 8.11 12.20
N SER A 119 1.20 8.27 10.87
CA SER A 119 0.06 8.77 10.10
C SER A 119 -0.96 7.68 9.74
N SER A 120 -0.59 6.40 9.84
CA SER A 120 -1.50 5.30 9.52
C SER A 120 -2.73 5.26 10.44
N VAL A 121 -3.89 5.09 9.82
CA VAL A 121 -5.15 4.86 10.54
C VAL A 121 -5.24 3.37 10.89
N PRO A 122 -5.43 3.00 12.18
CA PRO A 122 -5.56 1.60 12.56
C PRO A 122 -6.75 0.93 11.87
N GLY A 123 -6.51 -0.23 11.28
CA GLY A 123 -7.52 -0.97 10.54
C GLY A 123 -7.51 -0.71 9.03
N ASP A 124 -6.73 0.25 8.55
CA ASP A 124 -6.69 0.58 7.12
C ASP A 124 -5.56 -0.13 6.39
N LEU A 125 -5.80 -0.42 5.11
CA LEU A 125 -4.78 -0.91 4.20
C LEU A 125 -3.89 0.26 3.80
N ASN A 126 -2.59 0.15 4.03
CA ASN A 126 -1.61 1.13 3.57
C ASN A 126 -0.72 0.49 2.50
N ILE A 127 -0.55 1.13 1.35
CA ILE A 127 0.30 0.63 0.26
C ILE A 127 1.45 1.61 -0.02
N ILE A 128 2.67 1.10 -0.07
CA ILE A 128 3.85 1.84 -0.53
C ILE A 128 4.25 1.35 -1.91
N CYS A 129 4.34 2.28 -2.86
CA CYS A 129 4.91 2.06 -4.19
C CYS A 129 6.32 2.65 -4.27
N ALA A 130 7.34 1.82 -4.13
CA ALA A 130 8.72 2.24 -4.30
C ALA A 130 9.09 2.35 -5.79
N VAL A 131 9.44 3.56 -6.22
CA VAL A 131 9.85 3.87 -7.59
C VAL A 131 11.36 4.09 -7.64
N ASN A 132 12.03 3.27 -8.46
CA ASN A 132 13.48 3.29 -8.64
C ASN A 132 13.82 3.35 -10.13
N LEU A 133 15.00 3.85 -10.49
CA LEU A 133 15.53 3.64 -11.85
C LEU A 133 15.86 2.16 -12.05
N LYS A 134 15.47 1.59 -13.20
CA LYS A 134 15.73 0.18 -13.48
C LYS A 134 17.21 -0.02 -13.84
N LYS A 135 17.83 -1.04 -13.24
CA LYS A 135 19.14 -1.57 -13.69
C LYS A 135 18.99 -2.65 -14.76
N ARG A 136 17.85 -3.34 -14.75
CA ARG A 136 17.45 -4.37 -15.72
C ARG A 136 15.93 -4.49 -15.76
N SER A 137 15.40 -4.97 -16.88
CA SER A 137 13.96 -5.27 -17.02
C SER A 137 13.59 -6.56 -16.28
N VAL A 138 12.43 -6.57 -15.61
CA VAL A 138 11.91 -7.74 -14.88
C VAL A 138 10.41 -7.84 -15.10
N LYS A 139 9.92 -9.04 -15.46
CA LYS A 139 8.48 -9.31 -15.57
C LYS A 139 7.80 -9.20 -14.21
N TRP A 140 6.53 -8.78 -14.21
CA TRP A 140 5.73 -8.68 -13.00
C TRP A 140 5.64 -10.03 -12.27
N HIS A 141 5.96 -10.03 -10.98
CA HIS A 141 5.87 -11.20 -10.12
C HIS A 141 5.74 -10.79 -8.66
N GLU A 142 5.20 -11.69 -7.86
CA GLU A 142 5.19 -11.60 -6.40
C GLU A 142 6.41 -12.32 -5.84
N ASP A 143 7.06 -11.73 -4.84
CA ASP A 143 8.14 -12.40 -4.12
C ASP A 143 7.66 -13.10 -2.84
N ASN A 144 8.58 -13.74 -2.13
CA ASN A 144 8.29 -14.43 -0.88
C ASN A 144 8.01 -13.50 0.31
N ARG A 145 8.26 -12.19 0.17
CA ARG A 145 7.94 -11.17 1.17
C ARG A 145 6.54 -10.59 0.95
N GLY A 146 5.83 -11.06 -0.07
CA GLY A 146 4.47 -10.61 -0.39
C GLY A 146 4.45 -9.25 -1.09
N VAL A 147 5.53 -8.87 -1.77
CA VAL A 147 5.57 -7.63 -2.55
C VAL A 147 5.46 -7.92 -4.05
N LEU A 148 4.82 -7.02 -4.79
CA LEU A 148 4.69 -7.08 -6.23
C LEU A 148 5.83 -6.29 -6.88
N ILE A 149 6.59 -6.93 -7.78
CA ILE A 149 7.79 -6.36 -8.40
C ILE A 149 7.67 -6.42 -9.92
N GLY A 150 7.99 -5.32 -10.60
CA GLY A 150 8.09 -5.29 -12.04
C GLY A 150 8.88 -4.10 -12.56
N THR A 151 8.93 -3.98 -13.89
CA THR A 151 9.53 -2.82 -14.55
C THR A 151 8.60 -2.28 -15.63
N ILE A 152 8.53 -0.96 -15.73
CA ILE A 152 7.79 -0.24 -16.76
C ILE A 152 8.61 0.98 -17.17
N GLY A 153 8.77 1.22 -18.48
CA GLY A 153 9.65 2.27 -18.99
C GLY A 153 11.06 2.17 -18.42
N SER A 154 11.57 3.25 -17.84
CA SER A 154 12.88 3.34 -17.17
C SER A 154 12.84 2.98 -15.68
N TYR A 155 11.71 2.51 -15.17
CA TYR A 155 11.46 2.36 -13.74
C TYR A 155 11.38 0.90 -13.31
N ARG A 156 11.94 0.62 -12.14
CA ARG A 156 11.68 -0.58 -11.35
C ARG A 156 10.72 -0.22 -10.23
N ILE A 157 9.62 -0.95 -10.17
CA ILE A 157 8.51 -0.73 -9.26
C ILE A 157 8.46 -1.88 -8.26
N ILE A 158 8.28 -1.55 -7.00
CA ILE A 158 8.02 -2.51 -5.91
C ILE A 158 6.81 -1.99 -5.15
N ILE A 159 5.75 -2.78 -5.05
CA ILE A 159 4.53 -2.43 -4.33
C ILE A 159 4.40 -3.36 -3.12
N GLY A 160 4.32 -2.79 -1.93
CA GLY A 160 4.19 -3.54 -0.69
C GLY A 160 3.15 -2.90 0.21
N GLY A 161 2.29 -3.73 0.81
CA GLY A 161 1.29 -3.25 1.76
C GLY A 161 1.74 -3.41 3.20
N PHE A 162 1.22 -2.58 4.09
CA PHE A 162 1.33 -2.76 5.53
C PHE A 162 -0.01 -2.46 6.20
N TYR A 163 -0.19 -3.05 7.38
CA TYR A 163 -1.42 -2.93 8.16
C TYR A 163 -1.07 -2.71 9.62
N VAL A 164 -1.71 -1.71 10.24
CA VAL A 164 -1.56 -1.42 11.67
C VAL A 164 -2.87 -1.78 12.35
N ALA A 165 -2.85 -2.81 13.19
CA ALA A 165 -4.06 -3.29 13.86
C ALA A 165 -4.51 -2.37 15.00
N LYS A 166 -3.58 -1.69 15.67
CA LYS A 166 -3.83 -0.83 16.83
C LYS A 166 -2.89 0.36 16.83
N ALA A 167 -3.40 1.54 17.16
CA ALA A 167 -2.59 2.74 17.38
C ALA A 167 -1.69 2.57 18.62
N GLY A 168 -0.51 3.17 18.60
CA GLY A 168 0.39 3.25 19.76
C GLY A 168 1.84 3.62 19.39
N ILE A 169 2.57 4.16 20.37
CA ILE A 169 4.01 4.44 20.24
C ILE A 169 4.73 3.09 20.04
N GLY A 170 5.49 2.96 18.95
CA GLY A 170 6.15 1.71 18.58
C GLY A 170 5.19 0.67 17.96
N ALA A 171 4.07 1.12 17.38
CA ALA A 171 3.13 0.26 16.67
C ALA A 171 3.88 -0.65 15.68
N ARG A 172 3.67 -1.97 15.84
CA ARG A 172 4.17 -2.96 14.90
C ARG A 172 3.20 -3.04 13.74
N TYR A 173 3.71 -2.95 12.52
CA TYR A 173 2.92 -3.23 11.33
C TYR A 173 3.01 -4.71 10.97
N GLN A 174 1.97 -5.20 10.33
CA GLN A 174 1.95 -6.47 9.63
C GLN A 174 2.16 -6.24 8.14
N ARG A 175 3.02 -7.03 7.50
CA ARG A 175 3.17 -7.03 6.03
C ARG A 175 1.91 -7.60 5.38
N VAL A 176 1.34 -6.85 4.44
CA VAL A 176 0.21 -7.31 3.62
C VAL A 176 0.76 -7.87 2.31
N SER A 177 0.31 -9.06 1.93
CA SER A 177 0.68 -9.72 0.68
C SER A 177 -0.09 -9.08 -0.48
N ILE A 178 0.62 -8.37 -1.37
CA ILE A 178 0.04 -7.71 -2.53
C ILE A 178 -0.09 -8.70 -3.68
N LYS A 179 -1.32 -8.85 -4.18
CA LYS A 179 -1.68 -9.70 -5.32
C LYS A 179 -2.20 -8.83 -6.46
N CYS A 180 -1.78 -9.08 -7.69
CA CYS A 180 -2.37 -8.41 -8.85
C CYS A 180 -2.39 -9.37 -10.05
N PRO A 181 -3.43 -10.23 -10.15
CA PRO A 181 -3.53 -11.24 -11.21
C PRO A 181 -3.48 -10.65 -12.62
N SER A 182 -3.94 -9.41 -12.81
CA SER A 182 -3.91 -8.71 -14.10
C SER A 182 -2.50 -8.54 -14.68
N VAL A 183 -1.46 -8.54 -13.83
CA VAL A 183 -0.06 -8.41 -14.27
C VAL A 183 0.79 -9.65 -13.99
N THR A 184 0.40 -10.48 -13.01
CA THR A 184 1.14 -11.71 -12.66
C THR A 184 0.57 -12.98 -13.31
N GLY A 185 -0.65 -12.90 -13.84
CA GLY A 185 -1.46 -14.02 -14.29
C GLY A 185 -2.10 -14.78 -13.12
N LEU A 186 -3.12 -15.59 -13.42
CA LEU A 186 -3.65 -16.57 -12.48
C LEU A 186 -2.66 -17.72 -12.35
N ARG A 187 -1.98 -17.83 -11.20
CA ARG A 187 -1.13 -18.98 -10.90
C ARG A 187 -1.89 -19.95 -10.01
N GLU A 188 -2.21 -21.13 -10.52
CA GLU A 188 -2.67 -22.23 -9.68
C GLU A 188 -1.55 -22.63 -8.72
N LYS A 189 -1.87 -22.77 -7.43
CA LYS A 189 -0.96 -23.47 -6.51
C LYS A 189 -0.92 -24.92 -6.98
N LYS A 190 0.22 -25.36 -7.52
CA LYS A 190 0.49 -26.78 -7.67
C LYS A 190 0.36 -27.40 -6.28
N LYS A 191 -0.64 -28.28 -6.13
CA LYS A 191 -0.85 -29.09 -4.93
C LYS A 191 0.33 -30.03 -4.74
#